data_AF-A0A350M864-F1
#
_entry.id   AF-A0A350M864-F1
#
_cell.length_a   1.000
_cell.length_b   1.000
_cell.length_c   1.000
_cell.angle_alpha   90.00
_cell.angle_beta   90.00
_cell.angle_gamma   90.00
#
_symmetry.space_group_name_H-M   'P 1'
#
loop_
_entity.id
_entity.type
_entity.pdbx_description
1 polymer ?
#
loop_
_entity_poly.entity_id
_entity_poly.type
_entity_poly.pdbx_seq_one_letter_code
_entity_poly.pdbx_strand_id
1 'polypeptide(L)'
;MKQVVSMGNLGGPLPENGEYIKVSGFRDQNGDIHASRIAKAQAGAVFLSGPVSMRNGNTIMIGKMEISASQLPDTPMGARISAEGELHDGKLLARSVRTSPALPFANQAKRWLVQGFVAPDSAGKF
;
A
#
# COMPACT_ATOMS: atom_id res chain seq x y z
N MET A 1 -9.35 -17.06 1.42
CA MET A 1 -7.90 -17.12 1.13
C MET A 1 -7.20 -16.05 1.94
N LYS A 2 -6.36 -16.44 2.93
CA LYS A 2 -5.57 -15.51 3.76
C LYS A 2 -4.42 -14.95 2.91
N GLN A 3 -4.22 -13.64 2.94
CA GLN A 3 -3.00 -13.03 2.37
C GLN A 3 -1.85 -13.32 3.35
N VAL A 4 -0.78 -13.94 2.87
CA VAL A 4 0.36 -14.34 3.68
C VAL A 4 1.42 -13.26 3.54
N VAL A 5 1.79 -12.62 4.65
CA VAL A 5 2.95 -11.73 4.69
C VAL A 5 4.15 -12.61 5.03
N SER A 6 5.07 -12.79 4.07
CA SER A 6 6.33 -13.50 4.33
C SER A 6 7.26 -12.55 5.09
N MET A 7 7.53 -12.86 6.36
CA MET A 7 8.28 -11.97 7.25
C MET A 7 9.77 -12.27 7.17
N GLY A 8 10.54 -11.35 6.56
CA GLY A 8 11.97 -11.23 6.83
C GLY A 8 12.22 -10.74 8.26
N ASN A 9 13.43 -11.00 8.77
CA ASN A 9 13.88 -10.75 10.14
C ASN A 9 13.24 -9.51 10.79
N LEU A 10 12.32 -9.72 11.74
CA LEU A 10 11.66 -8.64 12.46
C LEU A 10 12.68 -8.05 13.44
N GLY A 11 13.04 -6.78 13.28
CA GLY A 11 13.86 -6.06 14.27
C GLY A 11 13.14 -5.78 15.60
N GLY A 12 12.15 -6.61 15.98
CA GLY A 12 11.25 -6.43 17.12
C GLY A 12 10.22 -7.56 17.25
N PRO A 13 9.37 -7.54 18.29
CA PRO A 13 8.34 -8.55 18.51
C PRO A 13 7.31 -8.57 17.38
N LEU A 14 6.69 -9.74 17.17
CA LEU A 14 5.58 -9.92 16.24
C LEU A 14 4.40 -9.01 16.61
N PRO A 15 3.78 -8.31 15.65
CA PRO A 15 2.58 -7.53 15.90
C PRO A 15 1.43 -8.41 16.39
N GLU A 16 0.64 -7.89 17.31
CA GLU A 16 -0.58 -8.57 17.76
C GLU A 16 -1.75 -8.32 16.80
N ASN A 17 -2.74 -9.21 16.84
CA ASN A 17 -3.96 -9.04 16.04
C ASN A 17 -4.67 -7.75 16.46
N GLY A 18 -4.98 -6.90 15.48
CA GLY A 18 -5.61 -5.59 15.71
C GLY A 18 -4.62 -4.43 15.86
N GLU A 19 -3.31 -4.69 15.93
CA GLU A 19 -2.32 -3.62 15.89
C GLU A 19 -2.16 -3.03 14.48
N TYR A 20 -1.97 -1.72 14.45
CA TYR A 20 -1.61 -1.02 13.22
C TYR A 20 -0.10 -1.16 12.98
N ILE A 21 0.26 -1.54 11.76
CA ILE A 21 1.65 -1.68 11.34
C ILE A 21 1.92 -0.92 10.05
N LYS A 22 3.15 -0.43 9.92
CA LYS A 22 3.71 0.06 8.67
C LYS A 22 4.60 -1.02 8.09
N VAL A 23 4.25 -1.48 6.89
CA VAL A 23 5.03 -2.45 6.13
C VAL A 23 5.72 -1.71 4.98
N SER A 24 7.05 -1.82 4.91
CA SER A 24 7.85 -1.41 3.75
C SER A 24 8.34 -2.66 3.04
N GLY A 25 8.25 -2.69 1.71
CA GLY A 25 8.56 -3.87 0.93
C GLY A 25 8.12 -3.72 -0.52
N PHE A 26 8.16 -4.83 -1.26
CA PHE A 26 7.60 -4.90 -2.60
C PHE A 26 6.47 -5.93 -2.65
N ARG A 27 5.50 -5.71 -3.54
CA ARG A 27 4.43 -6.68 -3.82
C ARG A 27 4.81 -7.44 -5.09
N ASP A 28 4.78 -8.75 -5.06
CA ASP A 28 5.06 -9.58 -6.23
C ASP A 28 3.82 -9.72 -7.15
N GLN A 29 3.99 -10.46 -8.25
CA GLN A 29 2.94 -10.71 -9.24
C GLN A 29 1.76 -11.53 -8.70
N ASN A 30 1.94 -12.29 -7.62
CA ASN A 30 0.87 -13.05 -6.95
C ASN A 30 0.10 -12.20 -5.93
N GLY A 31 0.59 -10.98 -5.66
CA GLY A 31 0.01 -10.07 -4.68
C GLY A 31 0.57 -10.25 -3.27
N ASP A 32 1.57 -11.10 -3.11
CA ASP A 32 2.25 -11.32 -1.83
C ASP A 32 3.17 -10.14 -1.53
N ILE A 33 3.19 -9.71 -0.27
CA ILE A 33 4.03 -8.60 0.18
C ILE A 33 5.31 -9.19 0.77
N HIS A 34 6.43 -8.93 0.12
CA HIS A 34 7.77 -9.23 0.59
C HIS A 34 8.26 -8.02 1.40
N ALA A 35 8.13 -8.12 2.72
CA ALA A 35 8.46 -7.04 3.63
C ALA A 35 9.98 -6.94 3.87
N SER A 36 10.56 -5.76 3.66
CA SER A 36 11.93 -5.42 4.07
C SER A 36 11.98 -4.79 5.46
N ARG A 37 10.87 -4.18 5.92
CA ARG A 37 10.73 -3.64 7.27
C ARG A 37 9.27 -3.66 7.70
N ILE A 38 9.03 -4.06 8.95
CA ILE A 38 7.75 -3.91 9.64
C ILE A 38 8.01 -3.06 10.88
N ALA A 39 7.20 -2.03 11.08
CA ALA A 39 7.26 -1.16 12.26
C ALA A 39 5.85 -0.95 12.82
N LYS A 40 5.75 -0.76 14.14
CA LYS A 40 4.49 -0.37 14.77
C LYS A 40 4.03 0.99 14.24
N ALA A 41 2.74 1.10 13.96
CA ALA A 41 2.10 2.34 13.54
C ALA A 41 0.96 2.67 14.50
N GLN A 42 0.56 3.94 14.51
CA GLN A 42 -0.66 4.37 15.17
C GLN A 42 -1.84 4.16 14.22
N ALA A 43 -3.02 3.98 14.80
CA ALA A 43 -4.26 4.03 14.04
C ALA A 43 -4.38 5.39 13.33
N GLY A 44 -4.90 5.38 12.12
CA GLY A 44 -5.03 6.59 11.33
C GLY A 44 -5.56 6.34 9.94
N ALA A 45 -5.66 7.42 9.18
CA ALA A 45 -6.14 7.35 7.81
C ALA A 45 -5.22 6.49 6.94
N VAL A 46 -5.85 5.59 6.19
CA VAL A 46 -5.21 4.72 5.22
C VAL A 46 -5.30 5.38 3.85
N PHE A 47 -4.19 5.34 3.13
CA PHE A 47 -4.12 5.67 1.72
C PHE A 47 -4.02 4.40 0.89
N LEU A 48 -4.88 4.26 -0.11
CA LEU A 48 -4.89 3.14 -1.04
C LEU A 48 -4.92 3.65 -2.48
N SER A 49 -4.14 3.04 -3.36
CA SER A 49 -4.19 3.33 -4.79
C SER A 49 -4.08 2.06 -5.63
N GLY A 50 -4.81 2.03 -6.74
CA GLY A 50 -4.79 0.91 -7.68
C GLY A 50 -5.89 1.01 -8.72
N PRO A 51 -5.93 0.04 -9.65
CA PRO A 51 -6.99 -0.04 -10.64
C PRO A 51 -8.32 -0.44 -10.00
N VAL A 52 -9.42 0.16 -10.48
CA VAL A 52 -10.77 -0.26 -10.14
C VAL A 52 -11.02 -1.66 -10.71
N SER A 53 -11.24 -2.66 -9.85
CA SER A 53 -11.54 -4.04 -10.24
C SER A 53 -13.03 -4.32 -10.33
N MET A 54 -13.87 -3.54 -9.65
CA MET A 54 -15.34 -3.65 -9.67
C MET A 54 -15.97 -2.32 -9.25
N ARG A 55 -17.18 -2.04 -9.74
CA ARG A 55 -17.99 -0.88 -9.35
C ARG A 55 -19.45 -1.28 -9.18
N ASN A 56 -20.07 -0.86 -8.08
CA ASN A 56 -21.50 -0.99 -7.80
C ASN A 56 -21.98 0.24 -7.03
N GLY A 57 -22.68 1.14 -7.71
CA GLY A 57 -23.15 2.41 -7.13
C GLY A 57 -22.01 3.23 -6.51
N ASN A 58 -22.10 3.45 -5.19
CA ASN A 58 -21.15 4.21 -4.37
C ASN A 58 -20.00 3.37 -3.80
N THR A 59 -19.88 2.14 -4.27
CA THR A 59 -18.83 1.21 -3.84
C THR A 59 -17.97 0.81 -5.01
N ILE A 60 -16.65 0.81 -4.81
CA ILE A 60 -15.66 0.32 -5.78
C ILE A 60 -14.68 -0.62 -5.09
N MET A 61 -14.06 -1.48 -5.87
CA MET A 61 -12.97 -2.32 -5.38
C MET A 61 -11.63 -1.93 -5.99
N ILE A 62 -10.60 -1.93 -5.15
CA ILE A 62 -9.20 -1.98 -5.58
C ILE A 62 -8.63 -3.33 -5.14
N GLY A 63 -8.42 -4.23 -6.09
CA GLY A 63 -8.10 -5.63 -5.78
C GLY A 63 -9.23 -6.28 -4.98
N LYS A 64 -8.97 -6.61 -3.71
CA LYS A 64 -9.94 -7.18 -2.75
C LYS A 64 -10.46 -6.18 -1.72
N MET A 65 -9.96 -4.94 -1.73
CA MET A 65 -10.41 -3.92 -0.79
C MET A 65 -11.68 -3.27 -1.31
N GLU A 66 -12.74 -3.32 -0.52
CA GLU A 66 -13.96 -2.55 -0.75
C GLU A 66 -13.76 -1.12 -0.28
N ILE A 67 -14.11 -0.15 -1.12
CA ILE A 67 -14.02 1.28 -0.84
C ILE A 67 -15.43 1.85 -0.98
N SER A 68 -15.93 2.47 0.09
CA SER A 68 -17.20 3.17 0.12
C SER A 68 -16.96 4.66 0.31
N ALA A 69 -17.64 5.49 -0.47
CA ALA A 69 -17.57 6.95 -0.34
C ALA A 69 -18.94 7.58 -0.57
N SER A 70 -19.20 8.74 0.04
CA SER A 70 -20.41 9.53 -0.22
C SER A 70 -20.48 9.98 -1.68
N GLN A 71 -19.34 10.23 -2.30
CA GLN A 71 -19.22 10.59 -3.71
C GLN A 71 -18.00 9.90 -4.32
N LEU A 72 -18.22 9.22 -5.45
CA LEU A 72 -17.16 8.63 -6.25
C LEU A 72 -17.00 9.38 -7.58
N PRO A 73 -15.76 9.63 -8.03
CA PRO A 73 -15.54 10.14 -9.38
C PRO A 73 -16.07 9.12 -10.40
N ASP A 74 -16.53 9.62 -11.55
CA ASP A 74 -16.85 8.74 -12.68
C ASP A 74 -15.56 8.11 -13.18
N THR A 75 -15.43 6.81 -12.93
CA THR A 75 -14.19 6.06 -13.12
C THR A 75 -14.55 4.71 -13.71
N PRO A 76 -14.13 4.43 -14.97
CA PRO A 76 -14.38 3.15 -15.59
C PRO A 76 -13.56 2.05 -14.92
N MET A 77 -13.96 0.80 -15.13
CA MET A 77 -13.15 -0.35 -14.72
C MET A 77 -11.73 -0.26 -15.30
N GLY A 78 -10.73 -0.66 -14.50
CA GLY A 78 -9.32 -0.54 -14.85
C GLY A 78 -8.72 0.86 -14.65
N ALA A 79 -9.53 1.91 -14.48
CA ALA A 79 -9.02 3.24 -14.16
C ALA A 79 -8.27 3.21 -12.83
N ARG A 80 -7.13 3.91 -12.77
CA ARG A 80 -6.35 4.02 -11.55
C ARG A 80 -6.91 5.14 -10.67
N ILE A 81 -7.15 4.83 -9.41
CA ILE A 81 -7.61 5.80 -8.43
C ILE A 81 -6.73 5.78 -7.18
N SER A 82 -6.87 6.83 -6.37
CA SER A 82 -6.40 6.88 -5.00
C SER A 82 -7.56 7.19 -4.08
N ALA A 83 -7.59 6.55 -2.92
CA ALA A 83 -8.58 6.73 -1.89
C ALA A 83 -7.89 6.92 -0.54
N GLU A 84 -8.42 7.83 0.26
CA GLU A 84 -7.96 8.10 1.62
C GLU A 84 -9.15 8.06 2.57
N GLY A 85 -9.00 7.40 3.71
CA GLY A 85 -10.07 7.24 4.67
C GLY A 85 -9.72 6.33 5.83
N GLU A 86 -10.75 5.85 6.53
CA GLU A 86 -10.59 4.99 7.70
C GLU A 86 -10.99 3.55 7.37
N LEU A 87 -10.28 2.58 7.96
CA LEU A 87 -10.57 1.17 7.75
C LEU A 87 -11.55 0.68 8.81
N HIS A 88 -12.79 0.38 8.42
CA HIS A 88 -13.84 -0.14 9.30
C HIS A 88 -14.29 -1.51 8.77
N ASP A 89 -14.24 -2.55 9.60
CA ASP A 89 -14.68 -3.91 9.26
C ASP A 89 -14.12 -4.44 7.94
N GLY A 90 -12.85 -4.15 7.65
CA GLY A 90 -12.17 -4.59 6.42
C GLY A 90 -12.56 -3.79 5.16
N LYS A 91 -13.28 -2.69 5.31
CA LYS A 91 -13.68 -1.76 4.25
C LYS A 91 -13.03 -0.40 4.46
N LEU A 92 -12.67 0.27 3.38
CA LEU A 92 -12.19 1.65 3.43
C LEU A 92 -13.38 2.61 3.30
N LEU A 93 -13.71 3.31 4.38
CA LEU A 93 -14.63 4.44 4.36
C LEU A 93 -13.86 5.68 3.91
N ALA A 94 -13.89 5.93 2.59
CA ALA A 94 -13.09 6.97 1.98
C ALA A 94 -13.73 8.35 2.17
N ARG A 95 -12.95 9.26 2.74
CA ARG A 95 -13.26 10.70 2.79
C ARG A 95 -12.85 11.43 1.52
N SER A 96 -11.91 10.87 0.76
CA SER A 96 -11.47 11.40 -0.53
C SER A 96 -11.19 10.26 -1.49
N VAL A 97 -11.72 10.37 -2.72
CA VAL A 97 -11.39 9.47 -3.84
C VAL A 97 -11.06 10.33 -5.04
N ARG A 98 -9.91 10.07 -5.68
CA ARG A 98 -9.40 10.85 -6.81
C ARG A 98 -8.98 9.92 -7.93
N THR A 99 -9.24 10.32 -9.17
CA THR A 99 -8.59 9.71 -10.33
C THR A 99 -7.09 10.00 -10.27
N SER A 100 -6.30 8.95 -10.40
CA SER A 100 -4.86 9.06 -10.55
C SER A 100 -4.54 8.82 -12.02
N PRO A 101 -4.18 9.84 -12.81
CA PRO A 101 -3.80 9.62 -14.20
C PRO A 101 -2.68 8.58 -14.24
N ALA A 102 -2.77 7.65 -15.18
CA ALA A 102 -1.66 6.74 -15.45
C ALA A 102 -0.44 7.63 -15.75
N LEU A 103 0.61 7.49 -14.94
CA LEU A 103 1.85 8.19 -15.22
C LEU A 103 2.27 7.81 -16.65
N PRO A 104 2.70 8.76 -17.49
CA PRO A 104 3.04 8.50 -18.90
C PRO A 104 4.33 7.67 -19.06
N PHE A 105 4.66 6.82 -18.10
CA PHE A 105 5.67 5.78 -18.19
C PHE A 105 5.07 4.59 -18.93
N ALA A 106 4.73 4.79 -20.21
CA ALA A 106 4.37 3.70 -21.09
C ALA A 106 5.51 2.67 -21.09
N ASN A 107 5.32 1.55 -20.39
CA ASN A 107 6.06 0.29 -20.45
C ASN A 107 7.60 0.30 -20.30
N GLN A 108 8.26 1.41 -20.02
CA GLN A 108 9.70 1.44 -19.81
C GLN A 108 10.08 2.43 -18.71
N ALA A 109 10.59 1.92 -17.59
CA ALA A 109 11.36 2.73 -16.66
C ALA A 109 12.63 3.18 -17.38
N LYS A 110 12.67 4.44 -17.84
CA LYS A 110 13.80 4.96 -18.64
C LYS A 110 15.07 5.17 -17.83
N ARG A 111 14.97 5.31 -16.50
CA ARG A 111 16.12 5.52 -15.61
C ARG A 111 15.77 5.18 -14.17
N TRP A 112 16.56 4.31 -13.56
CA TRP A 112 16.58 4.11 -12.11
C TRP A 112 17.77 4.89 -11.55
N LEU A 113 17.53 5.74 -10.55
CA LEU A 113 18.58 6.46 -9.86
C LEU A 113 18.51 6.07 -8.38
N VAL A 114 19.41 5.19 -7.98
CA VAL A 114 19.54 4.70 -6.60
C VAL A 114 20.72 5.43 -5.98
N GLN A 115 20.46 6.20 -4.93
CA GLN A 115 21.50 6.79 -4.08
C GLN A 115 21.45 6.09 -2.72
N GLY A 116 22.62 5.67 -2.25
CA GLY A 116 22.83 5.17 -0.89
C GLY A 116 24.10 5.80 -0.33
N PHE A 117 24.14 6.00 0.97
CA PHE A 117 25.33 6.41 1.70
C PHE A 117 25.85 5.23 2.50
N VAL A 118 27.15 4.94 2.40
CA VAL A 118 27.83 3.98 3.28
C VAL A 118 28.27 4.74 4.52
N ALA A 119 27.77 4.36 5.70
CA ALA A 119 28.36 4.82 6.95
C ALA A 119 29.68 4.07 7.16
N PRO A 120 30.79 4.75 7.52
CA PRO A 120 32.03 4.07 7.83
C PRO A 120 31.84 3.19 9.06
N ASP A 121 32.36 1.97 8.98
CA ASP A 121 32.36 1.03 10.10
C ASP A 121 33.15 1.65 11.26
N SER A 122 32.47 1.92 12.37
CA SER A 122 33.13 2.43 13.57
C SER A 122 33.71 1.25 14.34
N ALA A 123 34.79 0.66 13.83
CA ALA A 123 35.56 -0.35 14.54
C ALA A 123 37.07 -0.17 14.30
N GLY A 124 37.75 0.39 15.29
CA GLY A 124 39.21 0.26 15.42
C GLY A 124 39.93 1.51 15.89
N LYS A 125 40.07 1.65 17.20
CA LYS A 125 41.07 2.52 17.83
C LYS A 125 42.47 2.06 17.38
N PHE A 126 43.35 3.00 17.04
CA PHE A 126 44.80 2.82 17.16
C PHE A 126 45.27 3.50 18.44
#